data_AF-A0A436G441-F1
#
_entry.id   AF-A0A436G441-F1
#
_cell.length_a   1.000
_cell.length_b   1.000
_cell.length_c   1.000
_cell.angle_alpha   90.00
_cell.angle_beta   90.00
_cell.angle_gamma   90.00
#
_symmetry.space_group_name_H-M   'P 1'
#
loop_
_entity.id
_entity.type
_entity.pdbx_description
1 polymer ?
#
loop_
_entity_poly.entity_id
_entity_poly.type
_entity_poly.pdbx_seq_one_letter_code
_entity_poly.pdbx_strand_id
1 'polypeptide(L)'
;MCAPDAPAPPDPKETSAASTATNVGTAIANANLGNVNQVTPDGSLNYSQTGTYKWNDPYTGKSYDIPTYTATQTLSGTGQAIKDQTDQAKLNLGELAAGQSSFLKDWLAKPVDLSNDATEGRLMDLGMKRLQPALDARRQANEADLINRGIRPGSDNYAQAQNIQDQGENDAYNSLLLSGRGQAVQEALAQNSAPINNLTALLSGSQVSQPNFVNANMPTIPTTDTAGLINTNYNQQLQKWQQDASSSSDLMGGLFGLGANLIKFSDRRLKKNIRAIGTFANGLTKNVFEYLWGGGEQVGVMAGE
;
A
#
# COMPACT_ATOMS: atom_id res chain seq x y z
N MET A 1 56.84 34.49 12.75
CA MET A 1 55.55 34.14 12.11
C MET A 1 54.51 34.07 13.21
N CYS A 2 53.35 34.71 13.05
CA CYS A 2 52.26 34.63 14.03
C CYS A 2 51.66 33.21 14.03
N ALA A 3 51.16 32.74 15.18
CA ALA A 3 50.47 31.45 15.26
C ALA A 3 49.28 31.42 14.27
N PRO A 4 49.00 30.27 13.64
CA PRO A 4 47.83 30.13 12.77
C PRO A 4 46.54 30.42 13.55
N ASP A 5 45.51 30.91 12.87
CA ASP A 5 44.20 31.14 13.49
C ASP A 5 43.52 29.81 13.87
N ALA A 6 42.79 29.80 14.99
CA ALA A 6 42.05 28.63 15.43
C ALA A 6 40.92 28.29 14.44
N PRO A 7 40.66 27.00 14.16
CA PRO A 7 39.54 26.60 13.32
C PRO A 7 38.22 27.05 13.95
N ALA A 8 37.30 27.57 13.13
CA ALA A 8 35.97 27.97 13.59
C ALA A 8 35.10 26.73 13.91
N PRO A 9 34.32 26.74 15.01
CA PRO A 9 33.43 25.64 15.34
C PRO A 9 32.35 25.45 14.25
N PRO A 10 31.94 24.22 13.95
CA PRO A 10 30.84 23.97 13.02
C PRO A 10 29.55 24.62 13.53
N ASP A 11 28.80 25.26 12.64
CA ASP A 11 27.49 25.80 13.00
C ASP A 11 26.55 24.63 13.39
N PRO A 12 25.94 24.62 14.58
CA PRO A 12 24.99 23.59 14.98
C PRO A 12 23.79 23.44 14.02
N LYS A 13 23.34 24.54 13.41
CA LYS A 13 22.25 24.54 12.41
C LYS A 13 22.69 23.86 11.12
N GLU A 14 23.89 24.15 10.62
CA GLU A 14 24.41 23.50 9.42
C GLU A 14 24.69 22.02 9.66
N THR A 15 25.24 21.69 10.84
CA THR A 15 25.53 20.32 11.26
C THR A 15 24.24 19.50 11.41
N SER A 16 23.20 20.09 12.01
CA SER A 16 21.87 19.46 12.07
C SER A 16 21.24 19.31 10.69
N ALA A 17 21.38 20.31 9.81
CA ALA A 17 20.87 20.26 8.44
C ALA A 17 21.48 19.09 7.64
N ALA A 18 22.80 18.88 7.79
CA ALA A 18 23.51 17.80 7.12
C ALA A 18 23.01 16.42 7.55
N SER A 19 22.76 16.23 8.84
CA SER A 19 22.19 14.98 9.38
C SER A 19 20.76 14.75 8.93
N THR A 20 19.92 15.78 8.97
CA THR A 20 18.54 15.69 8.47
C THR A 20 18.52 15.29 6.99
N ALA A 21 19.30 15.97 6.13
CA ALA A 21 19.34 15.68 4.71
C ALA A 21 19.77 14.24 4.43
N THR A 22 20.80 13.75 5.13
CA THR A 22 21.31 12.38 4.98
C THR A 22 20.25 11.36 5.43
N ASN A 23 19.61 11.59 6.57
CA ASN A 23 18.59 10.69 7.10
C ASN A 23 17.34 10.63 6.21
N VAL A 24 16.90 11.78 5.69
CA VAL A 24 15.78 11.86 4.74
C VAL A 24 16.14 11.13 3.45
N GLY A 25 17.35 11.34 2.91
CA GLY A 25 17.83 10.62 1.72
C GLY A 25 17.86 9.11 1.91
N THR A 26 18.40 8.64 3.04
CA THR A 26 18.41 7.22 3.41
C THR A 26 17.00 6.65 3.56
N ALA A 27 16.07 7.38 4.18
CA ALA A 27 14.68 6.96 4.35
C ALA A 27 13.97 6.83 2.99
N ILE A 28 14.16 7.80 2.08
CA ILE A 28 13.62 7.76 0.72
C ILE A 28 14.21 6.57 -0.06
N ALA A 29 15.51 6.31 0.09
CA ALA A 29 16.17 5.17 -0.56
C ALA A 29 15.62 3.84 -0.03
N ASN A 30 15.45 3.69 1.29
CA ASN A 30 14.83 2.51 1.90
C ASN A 30 13.37 2.32 1.46
N ALA A 31 12.60 3.40 1.34
CA ALA A 31 11.23 3.33 0.83
C ALA A 31 11.19 2.86 -0.63
N ASN A 32 12.10 3.35 -1.47
CA ASN A 32 12.24 2.89 -2.86
C ASN A 32 12.63 1.41 -2.95
N LEU A 33 13.57 0.97 -2.12
CA LEU A 33 13.98 -0.44 -2.04
C LEU A 33 12.83 -1.34 -1.56
N GLY A 34 11.89 -0.80 -0.77
CA GLY A 34 10.76 -1.56 -0.21
C GLY A 34 9.58 -1.70 -1.14
N ASN A 35 9.41 -0.74 -2.03
CA ASN A 35 8.33 -0.68 -2.99
C ASN A 35 8.69 -1.44 -4.27
N VAL A 36 8.96 -2.74 -4.14
CA VAL A 36 9.34 -3.61 -5.26
C VAL A 36 8.11 -4.17 -5.95
N ASN A 37 8.10 -4.10 -7.28
CA ASN A 37 7.07 -4.71 -8.10
C ASN A 37 7.15 -6.24 -8.04
N GLN A 38 6.01 -6.90 -7.88
CA GLN A 38 5.93 -8.36 -7.84
C GLN A 38 4.99 -8.86 -8.93
N VAL A 39 5.42 -9.91 -9.62
CA VAL A 39 4.60 -10.61 -10.62
C VAL A 39 4.45 -12.06 -10.17
N THR A 40 3.21 -12.51 -10.07
CA THR A 40 2.84 -13.88 -9.74
C THR A 40 2.00 -14.48 -10.87
N PRO A 41 1.78 -15.80 -10.91
CA PRO A 41 0.89 -16.41 -11.90
C PRO A 41 -0.55 -15.87 -11.83
N ASP A 42 -1.00 -15.47 -10.64
CA ASP A 42 -2.38 -15.04 -10.39
C ASP A 42 -2.57 -13.52 -10.53
N GLY A 43 -1.50 -12.75 -10.70
CA GLY A 43 -1.59 -11.30 -10.82
C GLY A 43 -0.26 -10.55 -10.67
N SER A 44 -0.33 -9.23 -10.52
CA SER A 44 0.85 -8.41 -10.22
C SER A 44 0.53 -7.31 -9.22
N LEU A 45 1.55 -6.93 -8.44
CA LEU A 45 1.55 -5.82 -7.51
C LEU A 45 2.61 -4.82 -8.00
N ASN A 46 2.16 -3.65 -8.44
CA ASN A 46 3.03 -2.61 -8.97
C ASN A 46 2.99 -1.38 -8.07
N TYR A 47 4.16 -0.95 -7.60
CA TYR A 47 4.34 0.31 -6.89
C TYR A 47 4.74 1.40 -7.88
N SER A 48 4.09 2.55 -7.78
CA SER A 48 4.43 3.73 -8.58
C SER A 48 4.46 4.95 -7.68
N GLN A 49 5.42 5.86 -7.91
CA GLN A 49 5.41 7.16 -7.25
C GLN A 49 4.25 7.98 -7.82
N THR A 50 3.25 8.27 -6.99
CA THR A 50 2.02 8.97 -7.39
C THR A 50 1.93 10.39 -6.88
N GLY A 51 2.86 10.79 -6.03
CA GLY A 51 2.89 12.13 -5.49
C GLY A 51 4.18 12.45 -4.78
N THR A 52 4.23 13.68 -4.28
CA THR A 52 5.34 14.19 -3.48
C THR A 52 4.76 15.23 -2.54
N TYR A 53 5.12 15.16 -1.26
CA TYR A 53 4.79 16.22 -0.31
C TYR A 53 6.07 16.89 0.19
N LYS A 54 5.98 18.19 0.46
CA LYS A 54 7.10 18.95 1.02
C LYS A 54 7.10 18.84 2.52
N TRP A 55 8.19 18.33 3.06
CA TRP A 55 8.45 18.36 4.49
C TRP A 55 9.45 19.47 4.80
N ASN A 56 9.06 20.37 5.70
CA ASN A 56 9.91 21.49 6.12
C ASN A 56 10.61 21.11 7.42
N ASP A 57 11.93 21.16 7.41
CA ASP A 57 12.74 20.99 8.60
C ASP A 57 12.48 22.17 9.56
N PRO A 58 11.92 21.92 10.75
CA PRO A 58 11.55 22.97 11.71
C PRO A 58 12.78 23.71 12.27
N TYR A 59 13.98 23.11 12.18
CA TYR A 59 15.20 23.67 12.74
C TYR A 59 15.97 24.53 11.73
N THR A 60 15.94 24.16 10.45
CA THR A 60 16.76 24.79 9.40
C THR A 60 15.93 25.57 8.36
N GLY A 61 14.61 25.36 8.33
CA GLY A 61 13.70 25.95 7.35
C GLY A 61 13.83 25.38 5.94
N LYS A 62 14.75 24.41 5.72
CA LYS A 62 14.90 23.72 4.43
C LYS A 62 13.71 22.82 4.17
N SER A 63 13.26 22.78 2.91
CA SER A 63 12.18 21.88 2.47
C SER A 63 12.76 20.67 1.74
N TYR A 64 12.23 19.49 2.04
CA TYR A 64 12.59 18.22 1.40
C TYR A 64 11.37 17.62 0.71
N ASP A 65 11.56 17.15 -0.51
CA ASP A 65 10.52 16.51 -1.31
C ASP A 65 10.46 15.02 -0.94
N ILE A 66 9.37 14.59 -0.30
CA ILE A 66 9.16 13.21 0.12
C ILE A 66 8.19 12.52 -0.84
N PRO A 67 8.62 11.48 -1.58
CA PRO A 67 7.76 10.78 -2.53
C PRO A 67 6.69 9.96 -1.82
N THR A 68 5.49 9.92 -2.40
CA THR A 68 4.41 9.02 -1.99
C THR A 68 4.18 7.98 -3.07
N TYR A 69 3.91 6.73 -2.66
CA TYR A 69 3.74 5.61 -3.58
C TYR A 69 2.33 5.03 -3.50
N THR A 70 1.82 4.57 -4.63
CA THR A 70 0.58 3.81 -4.71
C THR A 70 0.88 2.39 -5.15
N ALA A 71 0.37 1.43 -4.37
CA ALA A 71 0.37 0.02 -4.68
C ALA A 71 -0.86 -0.32 -5.53
N THR A 72 -0.64 -0.79 -6.76
CA THR A 72 -1.70 -1.22 -7.68
C THR A 72 -1.64 -2.74 -7.82
N GLN A 73 -2.72 -3.42 -7.43
CA GLN A 73 -2.87 -4.86 -7.62
C GLN A 73 -3.71 -5.13 -8.86
N THR A 74 -3.26 -6.07 -9.68
CA THR A 74 -3.95 -6.53 -10.88
C THR A 74 -4.07 -8.03 -10.85
N LEU A 75 -5.24 -8.55 -11.25
CA LEU A 75 -5.46 -9.98 -11.40
C LEU A 75 -4.89 -10.45 -12.75
N SER A 76 -4.59 -11.74 -12.85
CA SER A 76 -4.35 -12.40 -14.13
C SER A 76 -5.57 -12.26 -15.04
N GLY A 77 -5.40 -12.39 -16.36
CA GLY A 77 -6.52 -12.31 -17.30
C GLY A 77 -7.65 -13.30 -16.97
N THR A 78 -7.30 -14.52 -16.56
CA THR A 78 -8.26 -15.53 -16.11
C THR A 78 -8.93 -15.14 -14.79
N GLY A 79 -8.18 -14.64 -13.81
CA GLY A 79 -8.73 -14.20 -12.52
C GLY A 79 -9.69 -13.02 -12.68
N GLN A 80 -9.37 -12.07 -13.56
CA GLN A 80 -10.23 -10.95 -13.89
C GLN A 80 -11.52 -11.41 -14.57
N ALA A 81 -11.44 -12.31 -15.55
CA ALA A 81 -12.62 -12.83 -16.24
C ALA A 81 -13.58 -13.56 -15.28
N ILE A 82 -13.06 -14.34 -14.33
CA ILE A 82 -13.88 -15.00 -13.31
C ILE A 82 -14.51 -13.95 -12.38
N LYS A 83 -13.76 -12.90 -12.00
CA LYS A 83 -14.29 -11.80 -11.18
C LYS A 83 -15.45 -11.10 -11.88
N ASP A 84 -15.26 -10.74 -13.14
CA ASP A 84 -16.25 -10.02 -13.94
C ASP A 84 -17.52 -10.87 -14.12
N GLN A 85 -17.37 -12.17 -14.43
CA GLN A 85 -18.49 -13.09 -14.54
C GLN A 85 -19.24 -13.26 -13.21
N THR A 86 -18.50 -13.32 -12.10
CA THR A 86 -19.06 -13.43 -10.74
C THR A 86 -19.84 -12.16 -10.37
N ASP A 87 -19.26 -10.99 -10.62
CA ASP A 87 -19.88 -9.70 -10.33
C ASP A 87 -21.13 -9.49 -11.21
N GLN A 88 -21.08 -9.89 -12.49
CA GLN A 88 -22.25 -9.87 -13.37
C GLN A 88 -23.36 -10.80 -12.87
N ALA A 89 -23.03 -12.01 -12.42
CA ALA A 89 -24.03 -12.91 -11.85
C ALA A 89 -24.67 -12.34 -10.57
N LYS A 90 -23.88 -11.67 -9.71
CA LYS A 90 -24.42 -10.94 -8.54
C LYS A 90 -25.34 -9.80 -8.93
N LEU A 91 -24.97 -9.03 -9.96
CA LEU A 91 -25.81 -7.96 -10.49
C LEU A 91 -27.14 -8.50 -11.02
N ASN A 92 -27.11 -9.53 -11.86
CA ASN A 92 -28.32 -10.17 -12.38
C ASN A 92 -29.21 -10.73 -11.25
N LEU A 93 -28.61 -11.31 -10.20
CA LEU A 93 -29.35 -11.79 -9.04
C LEU A 93 -29.98 -10.63 -8.25
N GLY A 94 -29.24 -9.52 -8.09
CA GLY A 94 -29.75 -8.29 -7.50
C GLY A 94 -30.90 -7.67 -8.31
N GLU A 95 -30.79 -7.67 -9.64
CA GLU A 95 -31.85 -7.22 -10.55
C GLU A 95 -33.08 -8.13 -10.48
N LEU A 96 -32.90 -9.45 -10.44
CA LEU A 96 -34.00 -10.39 -10.23
C LEU A 96 -34.70 -10.14 -8.89
N ALA A 97 -33.94 -9.91 -7.82
CA ALA A 97 -34.48 -9.58 -6.51
C ALA A 97 -35.20 -8.22 -6.51
N ALA A 98 -34.65 -7.21 -7.19
CA ALA A 98 -35.27 -5.89 -7.36
C ALA A 98 -36.56 -5.96 -8.20
N GLY A 99 -36.57 -6.76 -9.25
CA GLY A 99 -37.75 -7.03 -10.08
C GLY A 99 -38.84 -7.78 -9.32
N GLN A 100 -38.47 -8.80 -8.54
CA GLN A 100 -39.43 -9.53 -7.69
C GLN A 100 -39.96 -8.69 -6.54
N SER A 101 -39.15 -7.82 -5.94
CA SER A 101 -39.63 -6.89 -4.90
C SER A 101 -40.54 -5.80 -5.47
N SER A 102 -40.32 -5.37 -6.72
CA SER A 102 -41.24 -4.49 -7.44
C SER A 102 -42.55 -5.22 -7.78
N PHE A 103 -42.48 -6.47 -8.25
CA PHE A 103 -43.65 -7.32 -8.44
C PHE A 103 -44.43 -7.53 -7.14
N LEU A 104 -43.76 -7.83 -6.02
CA LEU A 104 -44.39 -7.97 -4.70
C LEU A 104 -45.03 -6.67 -4.23
N LYS A 105 -44.39 -5.51 -4.47
CA LYS A 105 -44.94 -4.19 -4.13
C LYS A 105 -46.15 -3.84 -4.99
N ASP A 106 -46.09 -4.10 -6.30
CA ASP A 106 -47.19 -3.86 -7.24
C ASP A 106 -48.35 -4.85 -7.05
N TRP A 107 -48.04 -6.08 -6.65
CA TRP A 107 -49.02 -7.11 -6.29
C TRP A 107 -49.70 -6.81 -4.96
N LEU A 108 -48.96 -6.35 -3.95
CA LEU A 108 -49.51 -5.94 -2.64
C LEU A 108 -50.30 -4.61 -2.74
N ALA A 109 -50.03 -3.78 -3.75
CA ALA A 109 -50.75 -2.54 -4.02
C ALA A 109 -52.04 -2.73 -4.84
N LYS A 110 -52.27 -3.89 -5.45
CA LYS A 110 -53.52 -4.21 -6.14
C LYS A 110 -54.49 -4.94 -5.20
N PRO A 111 -55.81 -4.65 -5.23
CA PRO A 111 -56.79 -5.53 -4.59
C PRO A 111 -56.63 -6.92 -5.22
N VAL A 112 -56.55 -7.95 -4.37
CA VAL A 112 -56.32 -9.34 -4.75
C VAL A 112 -57.35 -9.78 -5.79
N ASP A 113 -56.96 -9.76 -7.07
CA ASP A 113 -57.71 -10.38 -8.16
C ASP A 113 -57.09 -11.76 -8.40
N LEU A 114 -57.86 -12.78 -8.05
CA LEU A 114 -57.46 -14.19 -8.06
C LEU A 114 -57.73 -14.85 -9.42
N SER A 115 -58.10 -14.11 -10.46
CA SER A 115 -58.32 -14.61 -11.83
C SER A 115 -56.99 -14.72 -12.61
N ASN A 116 -56.15 -15.70 -12.28
CA ASN A 116 -54.96 -16.00 -13.08
C ASN A 116 -55.31 -17.05 -14.16
N ASP A 117 -56.01 -16.61 -15.20
CA ASP A 117 -56.62 -17.44 -16.26
C ASP A 117 -55.64 -18.44 -16.92
N ALA A 118 -54.34 -18.12 -16.99
CA ALA A 118 -53.36 -18.98 -17.66
C ALA A 118 -52.92 -20.18 -16.80
N THR A 119 -52.74 -19.97 -15.49
CA THR A 119 -52.41 -21.05 -14.55
C THR A 119 -53.65 -21.86 -14.20
N GLU A 120 -54.80 -21.18 -14.07
CA GLU A 120 -56.11 -21.79 -13.86
C GLU A 120 -56.53 -22.63 -15.05
N GLY A 121 -56.35 -22.15 -16.29
CA GLY A 121 -56.65 -22.91 -17.50
C GLY A 121 -55.81 -24.17 -17.67
N ARG A 122 -54.50 -24.12 -17.36
CA ARG A 122 -53.63 -25.31 -17.42
C ARG A 122 -53.96 -26.32 -16.31
N LEU A 123 -54.27 -25.85 -15.11
CA LEU A 123 -54.70 -26.69 -13.99
C LEU A 123 -56.07 -27.32 -14.27
N MET A 124 -56.98 -26.57 -14.89
CA MET A 124 -58.31 -27.02 -15.30
C MET A 124 -58.22 -28.06 -16.42
N ASP A 125 -57.37 -27.88 -17.43
CA ASP A 125 -57.15 -28.88 -18.49
C ASP A 125 -56.59 -30.20 -17.93
N LEU A 126 -55.60 -30.13 -17.02
CA LEU A 126 -55.03 -31.33 -16.38
C LEU A 126 -56.02 -32.00 -15.42
N GLY A 127 -56.75 -31.19 -14.65
CA GLY A 127 -57.78 -31.63 -13.72
C GLY A 127 -58.95 -32.30 -14.44
N MET A 128 -59.44 -31.69 -15.53
CA MET A 128 -60.47 -32.27 -16.40
C MET A 128 -59.98 -33.58 -17.00
N LYS A 129 -58.79 -33.65 -17.63
CA LYS A 129 -58.28 -34.91 -18.21
C LYS A 129 -58.23 -36.08 -17.23
N ARG A 130 -58.00 -35.82 -15.95
CA ARG A 130 -57.91 -36.87 -14.93
C ARG A 130 -59.23 -37.16 -14.22
N LEU A 131 -60.08 -36.16 -14.03
CA LEU A 131 -61.36 -36.28 -13.34
C LEU A 131 -62.49 -36.75 -14.27
N GLN A 132 -62.43 -36.38 -15.56
CA GLN A 132 -63.44 -36.71 -16.57
C GLN A 132 -63.78 -38.20 -16.61
N PRO A 133 -62.82 -39.15 -16.67
CA PRO A 133 -63.15 -40.57 -16.76
C PRO A 133 -63.89 -41.09 -15.51
N ALA A 134 -63.58 -40.52 -14.34
CA ALA A 134 -64.23 -40.91 -13.09
C ALA A 134 -65.65 -40.36 -12.99
N LEU A 135 -65.89 -39.14 -13.49
CA LEU A 135 -67.24 -38.56 -13.56
C LEU A 135 -68.09 -39.27 -14.60
N ASP A 136 -67.53 -39.60 -15.77
CA ASP A 136 -68.22 -40.34 -16.81
C ASP A 136 -68.67 -41.72 -16.31
N ALA A 137 -67.81 -42.43 -15.56
CA ALA A 137 -68.18 -43.68 -14.91
C ALA A 137 -69.30 -43.51 -13.87
N ARG A 138 -69.30 -42.39 -13.13
CA ARG A 138 -70.31 -42.08 -12.11
C ARG A 138 -71.67 -41.74 -12.73
N ARG A 139 -71.69 -41.02 -13.86
CA ARG A 139 -72.90 -40.78 -14.67
C ARG A 139 -73.52 -42.07 -15.16
N GLN A 140 -72.72 -42.97 -15.73
CA GLN A 140 -73.21 -44.27 -16.21
C GLN A 140 -73.81 -45.11 -15.07
N ALA A 141 -73.17 -45.10 -13.90
CA ALA A 141 -73.67 -45.81 -12.72
C ALA A 141 -74.99 -45.22 -12.19
N ASN A 142 -75.11 -43.89 -12.13
CA ASN A 142 -76.33 -43.23 -11.67
C ASN A 142 -77.49 -43.47 -12.66
N GLU A 143 -77.21 -43.40 -13.96
CA GLU A 143 -78.21 -43.69 -14.98
C GLU A 143 -78.74 -45.13 -14.87
N ALA A 144 -77.85 -46.10 -14.65
CA ALA A 144 -78.24 -47.49 -14.41
C ALA A 144 -79.09 -47.66 -13.14
N ASP A 145 -78.76 -46.98 -12.03
CA ASP A 145 -79.55 -47.00 -10.79
C ASP A 145 -80.96 -46.42 -11.00
N LEU A 146 -81.04 -45.26 -11.67
CA LEU A 146 -82.31 -44.60 -11.95
C LEU A 146 -83.22 -45.50 -12.82
N ILE A 147 -82.67 -46.11 -13.86
CA ILE A 147 -83.41 -47.06 -14.71
C ILE A 147 -83.88 -48.28 -13.90
N ASN A 148 -83.02 -48.86 -13.07
CA ASN A 148 -83.37 -50.00 -12.21
C ASN A 148 -84.48 -49.66 -11.19
N ARG A 149 -84.54 -48.40 -10.76
CA ARG A 149 -85.59 -47.88 -9.86
C ARG A 149 -86.86 -47.44 -10.60
N GLY A 150 -86.94 -47.68 -11.91
CA GLY A 150 -88.09 -47.35 -12.74
C GLY A 150 -88.20 -45.86 -13.10
N ILE A 151 -87.17 -45.06 -12.80
CA ILE A 151 -87.10 -43.64 -13.13
C ILE A 151 -86.56 -43.53 -14.56
N ARG A 152 -87.47 -43.28 -15.51
CA ARG A 152 -87.13 -43.20 -16.93
C ARG A 152 -86.64 -41.80 -17.33
N PRO A 153 -85.72 -41.71 -18.30
CA PRO A 153 -85.36 -40.46 -18.96
C PRO A 153 -86.61 -39.70 -19.41
N GLY A 154 -86.66 -38.39 -19.13
CA GLY A 154 -87.79 -37.52 -19.47
C GLY A 154 -88.88 -37.38 -18.39
N SER A 155 -88.73 -38.03 -17.24
CA SER A 155 -89.59 -37.79 -16.06
C SER A 155 -89.04 -36.67 -15.17
N ASP A 156 -89.91 -35.98 -14.43
CA ASP A 156 -89.51 -34.91 -13.49
C ASP A 156 -88.53 -35.42 -12.42
N ASN A 157 -88.73 -36.65 -11.95
CA ASN A 157 -87.84 -37.30 -10.97
C ASN A 157 -86.45 -37.60 -11.56
N TYR A 158 -86.36 -37.89 -12.86
CA TYR A 158 -85.09 -38.06 -13.56
C TYR A 158 -84.35 -36.73 -13.70
N ALA A 159 -85.08 -35.66 -14.07
CA ALA A 159 -84.50 -34.31 -14.13
C ALA A 159 -83.99 -33.85 -12.76
N GLN A 160 -84.71 -34.15 -11.67
CA GLN A 160 -84.25 -33.82 -10.31
C GLN A 160 -83.00 -34.62 -9.92
N ALA A 161 -82.95 -35.92 -10.23
CA ALA A 161 -81.79 -36.75 -9.94
C ALA A 161 -80.54 -36.33 -10.74
N GLN A 162 -80.71 -35.93 -12.00
CA GLN A 162 -79.63 -35.35 -12.80
C GLN A 162 -79.13 -34.03 -12.20
N ASN A 163 -80.02 -33.11 -11.82
CA ASN A 163 -79.61 -31.84 -11.21
C ASN A 163 -78.78 -32.02 -9.93
N ILE A 164 -79.13 -33.00 -9.08
CA ILE A 164 -78.37 -33.30 -7.85
C ILE A 164 -76.98 -33.84 -8.21
N GLN A 165 -76.88 -34.68 -9.25
CA GLN A 165 -75.60 -35.16 -9.74
C GLN A 165 -74.75 -34.02 -10.29
N ASP A 166 -75.31 -33.18 -11.17
CA ASP A 166 -74.60 -32.06 -11.79
C ASP A 166 -74.06 -31.07 -10.75
N GLN A 167 -74.83 -30.82 -9.68
CA GLN A 167 -74.38 -30.03 -8.53
C GLN A 167 -73.19 -30.69 -7.81
N GLY A 168 -73.27 -31.98 -7.54
CA GLY A 168 -72.19 -32.73 -6.89
C GLY A 168 -70.91 -32.84 -7.75
N GLU A 169 -71.05 -32.86 -9.07
CA GLU A 169 -69.91 -32.80 -10.00
C GLU A 169 -69.27 -31.41 -10.00
N ASN A 170 -70.09 -30.35 -10.02
CA ASN A 170 -69.62 -28.97 -9.95
C ASN A 170 -68.85 -28.70 -8.64
N ASP A 171 -69.36 -29.19 -7.50
CA ASP A 171 -68.68 -29.08 -6.21
C ASP A 171 -67.37 -29.87 -6.16
N ALA A 172 -67.31 -31.05 -6.81
CA ALA A 172 -66.09 -31.84 -6.94
C ALA A 172 -65.03 -31.10 -7.79
N TYR A 173 -65.45 -30.45 -8.88
CA TYR A 173 -64.57 -29.59 -9.67
C TYR A 173 -64.08 -28.38 -8.87
N ASN A 174 -64.97 -27.70 -8.16
CA ASN A 174 -64.65 -26.51 -7.38
C ASN A 174 -63.69 -26.82 -6.21
N SER A 175 -63.91 -27.93 -5.50
CA SER A 175 -63.00 -28.40 -4.43
C SER A 175 -61.64 -28.85 -4.96
N LEU A 176 -61.59 -29.51 -6.12
CA LEU A 176 -60.34 -29.87 -6.79
C LEU A 176 -59.57 -28.62 -7.23
N LEU A 177 -60.25 -27.64 -7.81
CA LEU A 177 -59.67 -26.37 -8.22
C LEU A 177 -59.07 -25.61 -7.02
N LEU A 178 -59.82 -25.51 -5.93
CA LEU A 178 -59.40 -24.81 -4.72
C LEU A 178 -58.20 -25.50 -4.06
N SER A 179 -58.20 -26.83 -3.98
CA SER A 179 -57.09 -27.61 -3.41
C SER A 179 -55.85 -27.65 -4.31
N GLY A 180 -56.04 -27.82 -5.63
CA GLY A 180 -54.97 -27.88 -6.62
C GLY A 180 -54.25 -26.55 -6.82
N ARG A 181 -54.95 -25.41 -6.66
CA ARG A 181 -54.32 -24.08 -6.69
C ARG A 181 -53.28 -23.91 -5.58
N GLY A 182 -53.56 -24.40 -4.37
CA GLY A 182 -52.62 -24.35 -3.24
C GLY A 182 -51.34 -25.16 -3.52
N GLN A 183 -51.48 -26.35 -4.11
CA GLN A 183 -50.34 -27.21 -4.47
C GLN A 183 -49.53 -26.65 -5.65
N ALA A 184 -50.20 -26.14 -6.69
CA ALA A 184 -49.52 -25.59 -7.86
C ALA A 184 -48.71 -24.33 -7.53
N VAL A 185 -49.18 -23.47 -6.62
CA VAL A 185 -48.43 -22.29 -6.16
C VAL A 185 -47.19 -22.71 -5.37
N GLN A 186 -47.29 -23.73 -4.51
CA GLN A 186 -46.13 -24.26 -3.79
C GLN A 186 -45.10 -24.89 -4.72
N GLU A 187 -45.55 -25.65 -5.73
CA GLU A 187 -44.66 -26.25 -6.72
C GLU A 187 -44.00 -25.20 -7.63
N ALA A 188 -44.76 -24.19 -8.07
CA ALA A 188 -44.22 -23.07 -8.83
C ALA A 188 -43.17 -22.29 -8.02
N LEU A 189 -43.39 -22.08 -6.72
CA LEU A 189 -42.42 -21.42 -5.85
C LEU A 189 -41.16 -22.28 -5.64
N ALA A 190 -41.30 -23.60 -5.51
CA ALA A 190 -40.18 -24.53 -5.41
C ALA A 190 -39.36 -24.59 -6.72
N GLN A 191 -40.03 -24.62 -7.89
CA GLN A 191 -39.37 -24.58 -9.19
C GLN A 191 -38.64 -23.26 -9.44
N ASN A 192 -39.17 -22.13 -8.96
CA ASN A 192 -38.53 -20.82 -9.11
C ASN A 192 -37.37 -20.59 -8.12
N SER A 193 -37.41 -21.19 -6.92
CA SER A 193 -36.35 -21.03 -5.90
C SER A 193 -35.17 -22.01 -6.06
N ALA A 194 -35.39 -23.18 -6.66
CA ALA A 194 -34.33 -24.15 -6.98
C ALA A 194 -33.15 -23.57 -7.81
N PRO A 195 -33.37 -22.85 -8.93
CA PRO A 195 -32.27 -22.28 -9.72
C PRO A 195 -31.50 -21.20 -8.97
N ILE A 196 -32.15 -20.41 -8.10
CA ILE A 196 -31.49 -19.36 -7.30
C ILE A 196 -30.54 -19.99 -6.27
N ASN A 197 -30.95 -21.06 -5.60
CA ASN A 197 -30.11 -21.77 -4.63
C ASN A 197 -28.91 -22.46 -5.32
N ASN A 198 -29.12 -23.07 -6.49
CA ASN A 198 -28.04 -23.69 -7.27
C ASN A 198 -27.04 -22.65 -7.81
N LEU A 199 -27.53 -21.49 -8.28
CA LEU A 199 -26.68 -20.39 -8.72
C LEU A 199 -25.85 -19.83 -7.56
N THR A 200 -26.45 -19.65 -6.39
CA THR A 200 -25.75 -19.19 -5.17
C THR A 200 -24.65 -20.17 -4.75
N ALA A 201 -24.92 -21.48 -4.83
CA ALA A 201 -23.93 -22.52 -4.52
C ALA A 201 -22.76 -22.55 -5.53
N LEU A 202 -23.05 -22.40 -6.84
CA LEU A 202 -22.01 -22.32 -7.88
C LEU A 202 -21.17 -21.05 -7.79
N LEU A 203 -21.81 -19.92 -7.47
CA LEU A 203 -21.14 -18.63 -7.28
C LEU A 203 -20.24 -18.64 -6.04
N SER A 204 -20.64 -19.35 -4.98
CA SER A 204 -19.82 -19.54 -3.78
C SER A 204 -18.59 -20.43 -4.03
N GLY A 205 -18.64 -21.33 -5.01
CA GLY A 205 -17.55 -22.24 -5.37
C GLY A 205 -16.55 -21.71 -6.41
N SER A 206 -16.86 -20.58 -7.06
CA SER A 206 -16.04 -19.97 -8.12
C SER A 206 -15.25 -18.75 -7.64
N GLN A 207 -14.93 -18.69 -6.33
CA GLN A 207 -14.19 -17.56 -5.76
C GLN A 207 -12.83 -17.37 -6.44
N VAL A 208 -12.59 -16.13 -6.88
CA VAL A 208 -11.29 -15.71 -7.41
C VAL A 208 -10.27 -15.78 -6.29
N SER A 209 -9.26 -16.64 -6.43
CA SER A 209 -8.11 -16.66 -5.54
C SER A 209 -7.38 -15.32 -5.64
N GLN A 210 -7.23 -14.62 -4.51
CA GLN A 210 -6.45 -13.38 -4.49
C GLN A 210 -4.96 -13.71 -4.67
N PRO A 211 -4.21 -12.91 -5.46
CA PRO A 211 -2.78 -13.13 -5.62
C PRO A 211 -2.08 -12.98 -4.28
N ASN A 212 -1.27 -13.95 -3.89
CA ASN A 212 -0.43 -13.84 -2.69
C ASN A 212 0.91 -13.21 -3.06
N PHE A 213 1.25 -12.09 -2.42
CA PHE A 213 2.52 -11.39 -2.64
C PHE A 213 3.47 -11.69 -1.47
N VAL A 214 4.74 -11.95 -1.77
CA VAL A 214 5.74 -12.26 -0.76
C VAL A 214 6.30 -10.98 -0.16
N ASN A 215 6.69 -10.99 1.12
CA ASN A 215 7.49 -9.90 1.65
C ASN A 215 8.86 -9.92 0.96
N ALA A 216 9.19 -8.86 0.24
CA ALA A 216 10.49 -8.72 -0.40
C ALA A 216 11.58 -8.68 0.68
N ASN A 217 12.64 -9.50 0.54
CA ASN A 217 13.80 -9.40 1.41
C ASN A 217 14.52 -8.08 1.10
N MET A 218 14.56 -7.20 2.09
CA MET A 218 14.77 -5.79 1.86
C MET A 218 16.00 -5.32 2.65
N PRO A 219 17.13 -5.02 1.98
CA PRO A 219 18.31 -4.51 2.67
C PRO A 219 18.04 -3.10 3.21
N THR A 220 18.24 -2.90 4.51
CA THR A 220 18.14 -1.58 5.12
C THR A 220 19.44 -0.81 4.95
N ILE A 221 19.38 0.33 4.28
CA ILE A 221 20.48 1.29 4.25
C ILE A 221 20.51 1.99 5.62
N PRO A 222 21.61 1.89 6.38
CA PRO A 222 21.73 2.57 7.67
C PRO A 222 21.86 4.09 7.47
N THR A 223 21.31 4.86 8.40
CA THR A 223 21.54 6.30 8.47
C THR A 223 22.95 6.60 8.95
N THR A 224 23.61 7.61 8.38
CA THR A 224 24.95 8.02 8.80
C THR A 224 24.86 9.19 9.78
N ASP A 225 25.57 9.11 10.91
CA ASP A 225 25.70 10.22 11.86
C ASP A 225 26.67 11.29 11.34
N THR A 226 26.22 12.08 10.38
CA THR A 226 27.04 13.16 9.81
C THR A 226 27.36 14.25 10.83
N ALA A 227 26.53 14.45 11.84
CA ALA A 227 26.79 15.42 12.90
C ALA A 227 27.99 15.00 13.76
N GLY A 228 28.03 13.72 14.17
CA GLY A 228 29.18 13.15 14.86
C GLY A 228 30.46 13.22 14.03
N LEU A 229 30.39 12.95 12.72
CA LEU A 229 31.54 13.02 11.82
C LEU A 229 32.06 14.46 11.64
N ILE A 230 31.17 15.45 11.47
CA ILE A 230 31.53 16.87 11.39
C ILE A 230 32.23 17.32 12.67
N ASN A 231 31.67 16.97 13.83
CA ASN A 231 32.26 17.32 15.12
C ASN A 231 33.60 16.61 15.37
N THR A 232 33.73 15.34 14.94
CA THR A 232 35.01 14.61 14.99
C THR A 232 36.07 15.27 14.11
N ASN A 233 35.71 15.70 12.91
CA ASN A 233 36.63 16.38 12.01
C ASN A 233 37.09 17.73 12.59
N TYR A 234 36.18 18.51 13.18
CA TYR A 234 36.52 19.75 13.88
C TYR A 234 37.50 19.50 15.04
N ASN A 235 37.25 18.50 15.89
CA ASN A 235 38.15 18.18 16.99
C ASN A 235 39.56 17.77 16.53
N GLN A 236 39.68 17.06 15.40
CA GLN A 236 40.98 16.73 14.81
C GLN A 236 41.72 17.98 14.31
N GLN A 237 41.01 18.91 13.67
CA GLN A 237 41.59 20.19 13.24
C GLN A 237 42.04 21.03 14.44
N LEU A 238 41.24 21.07 15.51
CA LEU A 238 41.58 21.78 16.73
C LEU A 238 42.81 21.18 17.43
N GLN A 239 42.92 19.85 17.51
CA GLN A 239 44.10 19.18 18.05
C GLN A 239 45.37 19.48 17.23
N LYS A 240 45.26 19.45 15.90
CA LYS A 240 46.38 19.81 15.02
C LYS A 240 46.80 21.26 15.22
N TRP A 241 45.84 22.18 15.29
CA TRP A 241 46.12 23.58 15.60
C TRP A 241 46.80 23.75 16.97
N GLN A 242 46.36 23.04 18.01
CA GLN A 242 47.00 23.07 19.33
C GLN A 242 48.46 22.58 19.27
N GLN A 243 48.75 21.55 18.48
CA GLN A 243 50.11 21.04 18.27
C GLN A 243 50.99 22.01 17.46
N ASP A 244 50.43 22.66 16.43
CA ASP A 244 51.13 23.66 15.62
C ASP A 244 51.39 24.94 16.42
N ALA A 245 50.47 25.33 17.30
CA ALA A 245 50.64 26.44 18.23
C ALA A 245 51.67 26.15 19.33
N SER A 246 51.68 24.93 19.90
CA SER A 246 52.66 24.54 20.91
C SER A 246 54.07 24.38 20.33
N SER A 247 54.20 23.76 19.16
CA SER A 247 55.49 23.59 18.47
C SER A 247 56.09 24.93 18.03
N SER A 248 55.25 25.89 17.62
CA SER A 248 55.70 27.25 17.33
C SER A 248 56.18 27.97 18.61
N SER A 249 55.55 27.74 19.76
CA SER A 249 55.97 28.31 21.05
C SER A 249 57.30 27.70 21.53
N ASP A 250 57.49 26.39 21.37
CA ASP A 250 58.74 25.70 21.74
C ASP A 250 59.90 26.01 20.79
N LEU A 251 59.64 26.09 19.49
CA LEU A 251 60.64 26.49 18.50
C LEU A 251 61.04 27.95 18.69
N MET A 252 60.08 28.84 19.01
CA MET A 252 60.40 30.24 19.24
C MET A 252 61.10 30.46 20.58
N GLY A 253 60.78 29.68 21.62
CA GLY A 253 61.52 29.65 22.88
C GLY A 253 62.94 29.09 22.74
N GLY A 254 63.12 28.01 21.97
CA GLY A 254 64.42 27.39 21.70
C GLY A 254 65.31 28.21 20.76
N LEU A 255 64.74 28.84 19.74
CA LEU A 255 65.49 29.64 18.75
C LEU A 255 65.79 31.06 19.24
N PHE A 256 64.94 31.69 20.08
CA PHE A 256 65.35 32.90 20.80
C PHE A 256 66.43 32.59 21.85
N GLY A 257 66.39 31.41 22.48
CA GLY A 257 67.44 30.96 23.40
C GLY A 257 68.80 30.74 22.73
N LEU A 258 68.83 30.16 21.52
CA LEU A 258 70.06 29.91 20.76
C LEU A 258 70.57 31.15 20.01
N GLY A 259 69.67 31.93 19.40
CA GLY A 259 70.01 33.14 18.64
C GLY A 259 70.52 34.29 19.52
N ALA A 260 70.02 34.42 20.75
CA ALA A 260 70.48 35.44 21.68
C ALA A 260 71.93 35.23 22.16
N ASN A 261 72.43 33.99 22.21
CA ASN A 261 73.82 33.72 22.60
C ASN A 261 74.82 33.85 21.43
N LEU A 262 74.39 33.62 20.19
CA LEU A 262 75.23 33.77 18.99
C LEU A 262 75.32 35.23 18.50
N ILE A 263 74.25 36.02 18.66
CA ILE A 263 74.24 37.43 18.26
C ILE A 263 74.97 38.32 19.29
N LYS A 264 74.96 37.97 20.59
CA LYS A 264 75.62 38.76 21.65
C LYS A 264 77.11 38.98 21.43
N PHE A 265 77.80 38.09 20.70
CA PHE A 265 79.25 38.20 20.45
C PHE A 265 79.60 38.47 18.98
N SER A 266 78.61 38.72 18.11
CA SER A 266 78.83 38.97 16.68
C SER A 266 79.07 40.45 16.32
N ASP A 267 78.88 41.37 17.28
CA ASP A 267 79.03 42.82 17.09
C ASP A 267 80.48 43.22 16.75
N ARG A 268 80.65 43.99 15.68
CA ARG A 268 81.96 44.52 15.22
C ARG A 268 82.64 45.41 16.25
N ARG A 269 81.87 46.10 17.10
CA ARG A 269 82.40 47.02 18.13
C ARG A 269 83.13 46.29 19.25
N LEU A 270 82.91 44.98 19.39
CA LEU A 270 83.56 44.16 20.42
C LEU A 270 84.85 43.50 19.91
N LYS A 271 85.25 43.77 18.66
CA LYS A 271 86.30 43.03 17.93
C LYS A 271 87.37 43.99 17.37
N LYS A 272 88.63 43.58 17.45
CA LYS A 272 89.82 44.29 16.92
C LYS A 272 90.60 43.36 15.97
N ASN A 273 91.49 43.93 15.15
CA ASN A 273 92.33 43.20 14.18
C ASN A 273 91.53 42.31 13.20
N ILE A 274 90.42 42.82 12.69
CA ILE A 274 89.50 42.07 11.81
C ILE A 274 90.13 41.93 10.41
N ARG A 275 90.33 40.70 9.96
CA ARG A 275 90.85 40.38 8.61
C ARG A 275 90.01 39.31 7.94
N ALA A 276 89.60 39.55 6.70
CA ALA A 276 88.90 38.55 5.89
C ALA A 276 89.90 37.48 5.43
N ILE A 277 89.56 36.21 5.63
CA ILE A 277 90.39 35.06 5.26
C ILE A 277 89.69 34.11 4.28
N GLY A 278 88.50 34.46 3.81
CA GLY A 278 87.75 33.72 2.81
C GLY A 278 86.25 33.85 3.01
N THR A 279 85.50 32.92 2.43
CA THR A 279 84.04 32.87 2.51
C THR A 279 83.64 31.50 3.04
N PHE A 280 82.69 31.45 3.96
CA PHE A 280 82.10 30.19 4.39
C PHE A 280 81.20 29.62 3.28
N ALA A 281 80.91 28.32 3.31
CA ALA A 281 80.08 27.65 2.31
C ALA A 281 78.64 28.21 2.19
N ASN A 282 78.20 28.98 3.19
CA ASN A 282 76.92 29.69 3.23
C ASN A 282 76.98 31.12 2.64
N GLY A 283 78.10 31.51 2.03
CA GLY A 283 78.27 32.81 1.35
C GLY A 283 78.68 33.98 2.25
N LEU A 284 78.78 33.78 3.57
CA LEU A 284 79.21 34.83 4.51
C LEU A 284 80.74 34.97 4.57
N THR A 285 81.23 36.20 4.71
CA THR A 285 82.67 36.46 4.81
C THR A 285 83.23 35.88 6.11
N LYS A 286 84.24 35.02 5.96
CA LYS A 286 84.99 34.42 7.05
C LYS A 286 86.07 35.40 7.50
N ASN A 287 85.93 35.92 8.71
CA ASN A 287 86.86 36.88 9.30
C ASN A 287 87.61 36.26 10.47
N VAL A 288 88.90 36.58 10.59
CA VAL A 288 89.67 36.39 11.83
C VAL A 288 89.65 37.70 12.59
N PHE A 289 89.41 37.63 13.90
CA PHE A 289 89.40 38.79 14.78
C PHE A 289 89.81 38.38 16.19
N GLU A 290 90.18 39.37 17.01
CA GLU A 290 90.41 39.20 18.44
C GLU A 290 89.37 40.03 19.20
N TYR A 291 88.82 39.52 20.31
CA TYR A 291 87.94 40.33 21.14
C TYR A 291 88.71 41.41 21.90
N LEU A 292 88.07 42.56 22.18
CA LEU A 292 88.71 43.67 22.90
C LEU A 292 89.24 43.25 24.28
N TRP A 293 88.57 42.31 24.95
CA TRP A 293 88.95 41.77 26.26
C TRP A 293 90.00 40.63 26.20
N GLY A 294 90.55 40.33 25.02
CA GLY A 294 91.56 39.28 24.83
C GLY A 294 90.94 37.88 24.67
N GLY A 295 91.80 36.88 24.43
CA GLY A 295 91.38 35.48 24.18
C GLY A 295 91.97 34.83 22.92
N GLY A 296 92.92 35.50 22.25
CA GLY A 296 93.58 35.00 21.05
C GLY A 296 92.79 35.22 19.76
N GLU A 297 93.41 34.89 18.62
CA GLU A 297 92.75 34.98 17.30
C GLU A 297 91.60 33.98 17.22
N GLN A 298 90.41 34.48 16.90
CA GLN A 298 89.20 33.69 16.66
C GLN A 298 88.69 33.88 15.24
N VAL A 299 88.01 32.86 14.73
CA VAL A 299 87.47 32.83 13.37
C VAL A 299 85.95 32.84 13.43
N GLY A 300 85.31 33.77 12.74
CA GLY A 300 83.85 33.86 12.72
C GLY A 300 83.30 34.89 11.73
N VAL A 301 82.02 35.20 11.87
CA VAL A 301 81.30 36.17 11.04
C VAL A 301 81.11 37.50 11.78
N MET A 302 80.74 38.54 11.05
CA MET A 302 80.48 39.88 11.58
C MET A 302 78.98 40.19 11.44
N ALA A 303 78.36 40.76 12.48
CA ALA A 303 76.99 41.26 12.36
C ALA A 303 76.98 42.54 11.51
N GLY A 304 76.24 42.55 10.40
CA GLY A 304 76.14 43.67 9.45
C GLY A 304 76.62 43.36 8.02
N GLU A 305 76.95 42.10 7.73
CA GLU A 305 77.07 41.55 6.36
C GLU A 305 75.78 40.86 5.92
#